data_AF-A0A7C1VTN4-F1
#
_entry.id   AF-A0A7C1VTN4-F1
#
_cell.length_a   1.000
_cell.length_b   1.000
_cell.length_c   1.000
_cell.angle_alpha   90.00
_cell.angle_beta   90.00
_cell.angle_gamma   90.00
#
_symmetry.space_group_name_H-M   'P 1'
#
loop_
_entity.id
_entity.type
_entity.pdbx_description
1 polymer ?
#
loop_
_entity_poly.entity_id
_entity_poly.type
_entity_poly.pdbx_seq_one_letter_code
_entity_poly.pdbx_strand_id
1 'polypeptide(L)'
;MTVLWSSLSAMFVLFFWGMSSFLNQNEIRFSLGQWVLFTLMLLWSLLGIAFVWTSMGEGEFRAAGLGVLIFGGVTVLSAGFLVKFWILPYLLV
;
A
#
# COMPACT_ATOMS: atom_id res chain seq x y z
N MET A 1 -17.50 2.84 11.88
CA MET A 1 -16.20 2.16 12.08
C MET A 1 -16.13 0.79 11.42
N THR A 2 -17.12 -0.10 11.59
CA THR A 2 -17.11 -1.44 10.97
C THR A 2 -16.97 -1.42 9.45
N VAL A 3 -17.66 -0.49 8.76
CA VAL A 3 -17.59 -0.33 7.30
C VAL A 3 -16.18 0.05 6.82
N LEU A 4 -15.47 0.91 7.56
CA LEU A 4 -14.09 1.30 7.22
C LEU A 4 -13.17 0.07 7.26
N TRP A 5 -13.22 -0.68 8.36
CA TRP A 5 -12.37 -1.86 8.55
C TRP A 5 -12.69 -2.99 7.58
N SER A 6 -13.97 -3.21 7.24
CA SER A 6 -14.35 -4.19 6.21
C SER A 6 -13.84 -3.79 4.83
N SER A 7 -13.94 -2.50 4.47
CA SER A 7 -13.42 -2.00 3.20
C SER A 7 -11.91 -2.10 3.12
N LEU A 8 -11.18 -1.73 4.17
CA LEU A 8 -9.71 -1.86 4.22
C LEU A 8 -9.27 -3.32 4.13
N SER A 9 -9.99 -4.24 4.76
CA SER A 9 -9.72 -5.69 4.67
C SER A 9 -9.97 -6.22 3.25
N ALA A 10 -11.06 -5.79 2.60
CA ALA A 10 -11.32 -6.15 1.21
C ALA A 10 -10.22 -5.61 0.27
N MET A 11 -9.80 -4.35 0.46
CA MET A 11 -8.69 -3.76 -0.29
C MET A 11 -7.40 -4.55 -0.08
N PHE A 12 -7.10 -4.96 1.16
CA PHE A 12 -5.94 -5.79 1.47
C PHE A 12 -5.90 -7.05 0.60
N VAL A 13 -6.99 -7.81 0.58
CA VAL A 13 -7.09 -9.05 -0.21
C VAL A 13 -6.97 -8.76 -1.70
N LEU A 14 -7.64 -7.71 -2.20
CA LEU A 14 -7.59 -7.33 -3.61
C LEU A 14 -6.17 -6.95 -4.06
N PHE A 15 -5.39 -6.27 -3.22
CA PHE A 15 -4.01 -5.93 -3.54
C PHE A 15 -3.10 -7.16 -3.59
N PHE A 16 -3.27 -8.11 -2.67
CA PHE A 16 -2.52 -9.38 -2.73
C PHE A 16 -2.86 -10.17 -3.98
N TRP A 17 -4.15 -10.27 -4.30
CA TRP A 17 -4.60 -10.97 -5.49
C TRP A 17 -4.12 -10.28 -6.77
N GLY A 18 -4.25 -8.95 -6.85
CA GLY A 18 -3.79 -8.15 -7.98
C GLY A 18 -2.28 -8.27 -8.19
N MET A 19 -1.49 -8.20 -7.12
CA MET A 19 -0.05 -8.36 -7.18
C MET A 19 0.34 -9.78 -7.63
N SER A 20 -0.27 -10.81 -7.05
CA SER A 20 -0.02 -12.20 -7.47
C SER A 20 -0.40 -12.44 -8.93
N SER A 21 -1.53 -11.92 -9.39
CA SER A 21 -1.97 -12.01 -10.78
C SER A 21 -0.99 -11.30 -11.71
N PHE A 22 -0.56 -10.08 -11.36
CA PHE A 22 0.40 -9.31 -12.14
C PHE A 22 1.75 -10.02 -12.25
N LEU A 23 2.27 -10.55 -11.14
CA LEU A 23 3.53 -11.29 -11.13
C LEU A 23 3.46 -12.55 -11.99
N ASN A 24 2.35 -13.30 -11.90
CA ASN A 24 2.14 -14.51 -12.70
C ASN A 24 2.03 -14.21 -14.20
N GLN A 25 1.37 -13.12 -14.58
CA GLN A 25 1.21 -12.73 -15.99
C GLN A 25 2.52 -12.30 -16.65
N ASN A 26 3.45 -11.73 -15.87
CA ASN A 26 4.74 -11.24 -16.36
C ASN A 26 5.91 -12.19 -16.03
N GLU A 27 5.61 -13.41 -15.55
CA GLU A 27 6.61 -14.41 -15.12
C GLU A 27 7.63 -13.90 -14.09
N ILE A 28 7.27 -12.86 -13.31
CA ILE A 28 8.15 -12.23 -12.32
C ILE A 28 8.12 -13.05 -11.04
N ARG A 29 9.29 -13.53 -10.60
CA ARG A 29 9.42 -14.27 -9.34
C ARG A 29 9.72 -13.32 -8.19
N PHE A 30 8.81 -13.21 -7.24
CA PHE A 30 9.06 -12.54 -5.97
C PHE A 30 9.70 -13.47 -4.95
N SER A 31 10.77 -13.00 -4.31
CA SER A 31 11.33 -13.64 -3.12
C SER A 31 10.44 -13.41 -1.89
N LEU A 32 10.60 -14.27 -0.87
CA LEU A 32 9.87 -14.13 0.39
C LEU A 32 10.11 -12.76 1.06
N GLY A 33 11.34 -12.24 1.00
CA GLY A 33 11.65 -10.91 1.53
C GLY A 33 10.89 -9.78 0.83
N GLN A 34 10.70 -9.89 -0.49
CA GLN A 34 9.91 -8.92 -1.25
C GLN A 34 8.42 -8.98 -0.89
N TRP A 35 7.89 -10.18 -0.64
CA TRP A 35 6.51 -10.35 -0.14
C TRP A 35 6.32 -9.75 1.25
N VAL A 36 7.27 -9.95 2.18
CA VAL A 36 7.20 -9.34 3.51
C VAL A 36 7.21 -7.82 3.42
N LEU A 37 8.13 -7.25 2.63
CA LEU A 37 8.22 -5.81 2.44
C LEU A 37 6.96 -5.23 1.76
N PHE A 38 6.43 -5.89 0.74
CA PHE A 38 5.16 -5.52 0.12
C PHE A 38 4.02 -5.51 1.15
N THR A 39 3.93 -6.53 1.99
CA THR A 39 2.92 -6.64 3.04
C THR A 39 3.02 -5.50 4.04
N LEU A 40 4.23 -5.19 4.52
CA LEU A 40 4.47 -4.11 5.47
C LEU A 40 4.11 -2.74 4.87
N MET A 41 4.48 -2.49 3.62
CA MET A 41 4.11 -1.26 2.92
C MET A 41 2.60 -1.13 2.75
N LEU A 42 1.94 -2.22 2.39
CA LEU A 42 0.49 -2.23 2.23
C LEU A 42 -0.24 -1.96 3.55
N LEU A 43 0.21 -2.59 4.65
CA LEU A 43 -0.31 -2.30 6.00
C LEU A 43 -0.08 -0.85 6.39
N TRP A 44 1.11 -0.30 6.12
CA TRP A 44 1.43 1.10 6.37
C TRP A 44 0.46 2.04 5.63
N SER A 45 0.20 1.78 4.36
CA SER A 45 -0.74 2.58 3.56
C SER A 45 -2.18 2.50 4.08
N LEU A 46 -2.65 1.29 4.41
CA LEU A 46 -4.01 1.09 4.93
C LEU A 46 -4.21 1.71 6.32
N LEU A 47 -3.20 1.62 7.19
CA LEU A 47 -3.19 2.32 8.48
C LEU A 47 -3.19 3.83 8.30
N GLY A 48 -2.47 4.35 7.31
CA GLY A 48 -2.51 5.76 6.95
C GLY A 48 -3.90 6.22 6.54
N ILE A 49 -4.59 5.45 5.70
CA ILE A 49 -5.98 5.73 5.31
C ILE A 49 -6.89 5.72 6.54
N ALA A 50 -6.75 4.71 7.41
CA ALA A 50 -7.53 4.63 8.64
C ALA A 50 -7.31 5.86 9.54
N PHE A 51 -6.05 6.25 9.76
CA PHE A 51 -5.67 7.40 10.58
C PHE A 51 -6.23 8.72 10.03
N VAL A 52 -6.12 8.93 8.72
CA VAL A 52 -6.64 10.15 8.08
C VAL A 52 -8.16 10.19 8.19
N TRP A 53 -8.84 9.07 7.92
CA TRP A 53 -10.29 8.97 8.01
C TRP A 53 -10.80 9.24 9.43
N THR A 54 -10.17 8.65 10.45
CA THR A 54 -10.55 8.88 11.85
C THR A 54 -10.29 10.33 12.25
N SER A 55 -9.13 10.89 11.91
CA SER A 55 -8.79 12.28 12.23
C SER A 55 -9.75 13.27 11.58
N MET A 56 -10.17 13.02 10.33
CA MET A 56 -11.20 13.84 9.67
C MET A 56 -12.57 13.69 10.34
N GLY A 57 -12.94 12.47 10.75
CA GLY A 57 -14.19 12.21 11.48
C GLY A 57 -14.25 12.89 12.85
N GLU A 58 -13.09 13.10 13.49
CA GLU A 58 -12.94 13.79 14.77
C GLU A 58 -12.79 15.32 14.62
N GLY A 59 -12.74 15.85 13.39
CA GLY A 59 -12.56 17.28 13.12
C GLY A 59 -11.11 17.77 13.24
N GLU A 60 -10.17 16.87 13.45
CA GLU A 60 -8.72 17.13 13.60
C GLU A 60 -8.04 17.25 12.23
N PHE A 61 -8.44 18.25 11.43
CA PHE A 61 -7.95 18.42 10.06
C PHE A 61 -6.43 18.63 9.95
N ARG A 62 -5.81 19.23 10.97
CA ARG A 62 -4.36 19.40 11.02
C ARG A 62 -3.63 18.07 11.20
N ALA A 63 -4.15 17.19 12.07
CA ALA A 63 -3.62 15.85 12.26
C ALA A 63 -3.82 15.01 10.99
N ALA A 64 -5.00 15.10 10.36
CA ALA A 64 -5.26 14.44 9.08
C ALA A 64 -4.27 14.87 7.98
N GLY A 65 -4.00 16.17 7.86
CA GLY A 65 -3.03 16.70 6.90
C GLY A 65 -1.60 16.19 7.14
N LEU A 66 -1.15 16.17 8.38
CA LEU A 66 0.15 15.58 8.75
C LEU A 66 0.18 14.07 8.48
N GLY A 67 -0.92 13.37 8.74
CA GLY A 67 -1.09 11.95 8.44
C GLY A 67 -0.92 11.66 6.95
N VAL A 68 -1.57 12.45 6.08
CA VAL A 68 -1.42 12.30 4.62
C VAL A 68 0.04 12.50 4.20
N LEU A 69 0.73 13.49 4.75
CA LEU A 69 2.14 13.76 4.41
C LEU A 69 3.06 12.60 4.83
N ILE A 70 2.89 12.09 6.06
CA ILE A 70 3.74 11.02 6.59
C ILE A 70 3.41 9.69 5.91
N PHE A 71 2.16 9.25 6.01
CA PHE A 71 1.77 7.94 5.48
C PHE A 71 1.78 7.92 3.96
N GLY A 72 1.20 8.96 3.32
CA GLY A 72 1.15 9.09 1.88
C GLY A 72 2.54 9.33 1.28
N GLY A 73 3.34 10.22 1.85
CA GLY A 73 4.71 10.49 1.38
C GLY A 73 5.59 9.24 1.40
N VAL A 74 5.62 8.52 2.52
CA VAL A 74 6.37 7.26 2.64
C VAL A 74 5.84 6.21 1.67
N THR A 75 4.51 6.09 1.52
CA THR A 75 3.88 5.16 0.56
C THR A 75 4.30 5.45 -0.88
N VAL A 76 4.27 6.72 -1.31
CA VAL A 76 4.64 7.09 -2.69
C VAL A 76 6.12 6.85 -2.95
N LEU A 77 6.98 7.26 -2.03
CA LEU A 77 8.43 7.07 -2.16
C LEU A 77 8.80 5.58 -2.22
N SER A 78 8.23 4.78 -1.32
CA SER A 78 8.47 3.32 -1.30
C SER A 78 7.88 2.65 -2.54
N ALA A 79 6.66 2.99 -2.96
CA ALA A 79 6.08 2.46 -4.20
C ALA A 79 6.94 2.77 -5.43
N GLY A 80 7.44 4.01 -5.55
CA GLY A 80 8.36 4.39 -6.62
C GLY A 80 9.65 3.58 -6.61
N PHE A 81 10.22 3.34 -5.43
CA PHE A 81 11.38 2.47 -5.26
C PHE A 81 11.08 1.02 -5.69
N LEU A 82 9.98 0.45 -5.21
CA LEU A 82 9.56 -0.91 -5.54
C LEU A 82 9.36 -1.09 -7.04
N VAL A 83 8.66 -0.18 -7.70
CA VAL A 83 8.44 -0.22 -9.14
C VAL A 83 9.77 -0.16 -9.88
N LYS A 84 10.64 0.81 -9.54
CA LYS A 84 11.92 1.01 -10.22
C LYS A 84 12.85 -0.21 -10.12
N PHE A 85 12.95 -0.82 -8.93
CA PHE A 85 13.94 -1.85 -8.67
C PHE A 85 13.41 -3.28 -8.84
N TRP A 86 12.12 -3.52 -8.68
CA TRP A 86 11.56 -4.87 -8.67
C TRP A 86 10.64 -5.17 -9.85
N ILE A 87 10.11 -4.17 -10.54
CA ILE A 87 9.16 -4.37 -11.65
C ILE A 87 9.75 -3.92 -12.98
N LEU A 88 10.27 -2.69 -13.04
CA LEU A 88 10.81 -2.10 -14.26
C LEU A 88 11.86 -2.96 -14.99
N PRO A 89 12.80 -3.64 -14.29
CA PRO A 89 13.81 -4.48 -14.94
C PRO A 89 13.21 -5.65 -15.72
N TYR A 90 12.01 -6.12 -15.35
CA TYR A 90 11.34 -7.24 -15.99
C TYR A 90 10.41 -6.81 -17.14
N LEU A 91 10.02 -5.53 -17.20
CA LEU A 91 9.13 -5.00 -18.24
C LEU A 91 9.86 -4.42 -19.46
N LEU A 92 11.17 -4.17 -19.33
CA LEU A 92 12.01 -3.57 -20.39
C LEU A 92 12.85 -4.59 -21.16
N VAL A 93 12.61 -5.89 -20.93
CA VAL A 93 13.24 -7.04 -21.60
C VAL A 93 12.18 -7.76 -22.42
#